data_AF-H8WY00-F1
#
_entry.id   AF-H8WY00-F1
#
_cell.length_a   1.000
_cell.length_b   1.000
_cell.length_c   1.000
_cell.angle_alpha   90.00
_cell.angle_beta   90.00
_cell.angle_gamma   90.00
#
_symmetry.space_group_name_H-M   'P 1'
#
loop_
_entity.id
_entity.type
_entity.pdbx_description
1 polymer ?
#
loop_
_entity_poly.entity_id
_entity_poly.type
_entity_poly.pdbx_seq_one_letter_code
_entity_poly.pdbx_strand_id
1 'polypeptide(L)'
;MWPFTRSNGGKTTNDGLGDGLPTELKDFLLKENTEFKQFGPTESAKFDALPHDKQVLNKLNRLPPMTESESYNLEEYKNANQLHKAVSINCAEIEYNLHQCYEQFSTIRNMFQYPCFKQQNEVRSCKNLQTDGFKVLHYQDCYNVEQCRAMKSFVDSVFVKNFGELGELSGNEEKIDAYYRDLNHGFRYFWS
;
A
#
# COMPACT_ATOMS: atom_id res chain seq x y z
N MET A 1 5.65 -36.17 -14.80
CA MET A 1 7.02 -35.84 -15.24
C MET A 1 7.02 -34.39 -15.68
N TRP A 2 7.59 -33.48 -14.89
CA TRP A 2 7.65 -32.04 -15.18
C TRP A 2 8.79 -31.74 -16.17
N PRO A 3 8.63 -30.91 -17.21
CA PRO A 3 9.57 -30.87 -18.34
C PRO A 3 10.57 -29.71 -18.28
N PHE A 4 11.24 -29.46 -17.14
CA PHE A 4 12.17 -28.32 -17.02
C PHE A 4 13.60 -28.67 -16.58
N THR A 5 14.06 -29.90 -16.76
CA THR A 5 15.46 -30.25 -16.43
C THR A 5 16.30 -30.61 -17.66
N ARG A 6 17.33 -29.78 -17.87
CA ARG A 6 18.62 -29.97 -18.59
C ARG A 6 18.60 -29.73 -20.11
N SER A 7 19.62 -29.12 -20.75
CA SER A 7 21.02 -28.85 -20.39
C SER A 7 21.69 -27.84 -21.33
N ASN A 8 22.64 -27.09 -20.77
CA ASN A 8 23.89 -26.58 -21.37
C ASN A 8 23.87 -25.55 -22.51
N GLY A 9 24.42 -24.37 -22.20
CA GLY A 9 25.44 -23.73 -23.04
C GLY A 9 25.26 -22.25 -23.35
N GLY A 10 26.13 -21.40 -22.77
CA GLY A 10 26.56 -20.15 -23.42
C GLY A 10 26.10 -18.84 -22.77
N LYS A 11 27.10 -18.00 -22.42
CA LYS A 11 27.04 -16.54 -22.17
C LYS A 11 26.12 -15.85 -23.20
N THR A 12 25.31 -14.81 -22.91
CA THR A 12 25.63 -13.47 -22.37
C THR A 12 24.31 -12.68 -22.17
N THR A 13 24.31 -11.71 -21.24
CA THR A 13 23.56 -10.43 -21.24
C THR A 13 22.01 -10.41 -21.17
N ASN A 14 21.51 -9.87 -20.05
CA ASN A 14 20.30 -9.02 -19.90
C ASN A 14 18.89 -9.56 -20.24
N ASP A 15 18.54 -10.81 -19.94
CA ASP A 15 17.14 -11.26 -20.01
C ASP A 15 16.69 -12.03 -18.76
N GLY A 16 15.95 -11.32 -17.90
CA GLY A 16 15.37 -11.86 -16.66
C GLY A 16 13.97 -12.46 -16.82
N LEU A 17 13.48 -12.68 -18.05
CA LEU A 17 12.29 -13.49 -18.32
C LEU A 17 12.64 -14.46 -19.45
N GLY A 18 12.85 -15.74 -19.09
CA GLY A 18 13.39 -16.77 -19.98
C GLY A 18 12.77 -16.78 -21.38
N ASP A 19 13.61 -17.02 -22.38
CA ASP A 19 13.30 -17.14 -23.81
C ASP A 19 12.35 -18.30 -24.18
N GLY A 20 11.76 -18.97 -23.20
CA GLY A 20 10.83 -20.08 -23.38
C GLY A 20 9.36 -19.76 -23.15
N LEU A 21 9.00 -18.54 -22.71
CA LEU A 21 7.58 -18.20 -22.53
C LEU A 21 6.98 -17.70 -23.86
N PRO A 22 5.88 -18.31 -24.35
CA PRO A 22 5.10 -17.79 -25.45
C PRO A 22 4.76 -16.31 -25.22
N THR A 23 4.87 -15.49 -26.27
CA THR A 23 4.67 -14.04 -26.20
C THR A 23 3.34 -13.68 -25.53
N GLU A 24 2.31 -14.47 -25.78
CA GLU A 24 0.97 -14.34 -25.21
C GLU A 24 0.94 -14.47 -23.67
N LEU A 25 1.79 -15.32 -23.09
CA LEU A 25 1.90 -15.50 -21.64
C LEU A 25 2.75 -14.40 -21.00
N LYS A 26 3.77 -13.90 -21.69
CA LYS A 26 4.53 -12.71 -21.24
C LYS A 26 3.58 -11.50 -21.20
N ASP A 27 2.77 -11.32 -22.24
CA ASP A 27 1.79 -10.25 -22.31
C ASP A 27 0.68 -10.43 -21.27
N PHE A 28 0.22 -11.66 -21.01
CA PHE A 28 -0.74 -11.94 -19.94
C PHE A 28 -0.17 -11.63 -18.56
N LEU A 29 1.06 -12.06 -18.25
CA LEU A 29 1.71 -11.79 -16.96
C LEU A 29 2.01 -10.30 -16.76
N LEU A 30 2.36 -9.58 -17.83
CA LEU A 30 2.50 -8.14 -17.80
C LEU A 30 1.15 -7.45 -17.59
N LYS A 31 0.07 -8.01 -18.15
CA LYS A 31 -1.29 -7.49 -18.04
C LYS A 31 -1.97 -7.82 -16.71
N GLU A 32 -1.79 -8.99 -16.12
CA GLU A 32 -2.30 -9.26 -14.76
C GLU A 32 -1.49 -8.55 -13.68
N ASN A 33 -0.18 -8.32 -13.87
CA ASN A 33 0.56 -7.39 -13.00
C ASN A 33 0.08 -5.93 -13.14
N THR A 34 -0.78 -5.60 -14.10
CA THR A 34 -1.45 -4.28 -14.13
C THR A 34 -2.66 -4.17 -13.21
N GLU A 35 -2.99 -5.17 -12.39
CA GLU A 35 -3.88 -4.93 -11.24
C GLU A 35 -3.31 -3.89 -10.27
N PHE A 36 -1.99 -3.62 -10.31
CA PHE A 36 -1.36 -2.46 -9.66
C PHE A 36 -1.62 -1.09 -10.35
N LYS A 37 -2.23 -1.05 -11.54
CA LYS A 37 -2.51 0.18 -12.31
C LYS A 37 -3.94 0.72 -12.18
N GLN A 38 -4.81 0.12 -11.36
CA GLN A 38 -6.18 0.64 -11.17
C GLN A 38 -6.27 1.94 -10.35
N PHE A 39 -5.15 2.49 -9.88
CA PHE A 39 -5.08 3.82 -9.27
C PHE A 39 -4.19 4.70 -10.14
N GLY A 40 -4.84 5.59 -10.91
CA GLY A 40 -4.23 6.30 -12.03
C GLY A 40 -3.03 7.20 -11.69
N PRO A 41 -2.20 7.54 -12.69
CA PRO A 41 -1.04 8.41 -12.53
C PRO A 41 -1.45 9.87 -12.74
N THR A 42 -2.21 10.45 -11.83
CA THR A 42 -2.48 11.89 -11.83
C THR A 42 -2.62 12.38 -10.40
N GLU A 43 -1.47 12.78 -9.83
CA GLU A 43 -1.21 13.62 -8.62
C GLU A 43 -0.06 13.11 -7.74
N SER A 44 0.41 11.86 -7.92
CA SER A 44 1.55 11.30 -7.18
C SER A 44 2.94 11.73 -7.67
N ALA A 45 3.02 12.60 -8.68
CA ALA A 45 4.28 13.10 -9.26
C ALA A 45 5.10 14.01 -8.32
N LYS A 46 4.62 14.30 -7.10
CA LYS A 46 5.39 15.04 -6.09
C LYS A 46 6.42 14.18 -5.34
N PHE A 47 6.42 12.86 -5.54
CA PHE A 47 7.35 11.96 -4.87
C PHE A 47 8.13 11.17 -5.92
N ASP A 48 9.34 11.64 -6.21
CA ASP A 48 10.37 10.84 -6.86
C ASP A 48 10.57 9.55 -6.06
N ALA A 49 9.99 8.45 -6.52
CA ALA A 49 10.11 7.11 -5.97
C ALA A 49 11.51 6.50 -6.17
N LEU A 50 12.58 7.28 -6.07
CA LEU A 50 13.93 6.89 -6.54
C LEU A 50 15.07 6.98 -5.50
N PRO A 51 15.01 7.73 -4.37
CA PRO A 51 16.05 7.66 -3.33
C PRO A 51 15.82 6.58 -2.26
N HIS A 52 14.57 6.17 -2.00
CA HIS A 52 14.21 5.32 -0.86
C HIS A 52 14.40 3.82 -1.13
N ASP A 53 14.11 3.34 -2.34
CA ASP A 53 14.27 1.94 -2.75
C ASP A 53 15.69 1.41 -2.51
N LYS A 54 16.70 2.22 -2.80
CA LYS A 54 18.11 1.86 -2.56
C LYS A 54 18.40 1.68 -1.08
N GLN A 55 17.82 2.52 -0.23
CA GLN A 55 18.00 2.44 1.22
C GLN A 55 17.32 1.19 1.78
N VAL A 56 16.09 0.91 1.35
CA VAL A 56 15.34 -0.31 1.70
C VAL A 56 16.12 -1.54 1.30
N LEU A 57 16.54 -1.63 0.02
CA LEU A 57 17.32 -2.76 -0.49
C LEU A 57 18.64 -2.93 0.27
N ASN A 58 19.36 -1.84 0.54
CA ASN A 58 20.60 -1.88 1.31
C ASN A 58 20.38 -2.38 2.74
N LYS A 59 19.27 -2.00 3.39
CA LYS A 59 18.91 -2.49 4.72
C LYS A 59 18.61 -3.98 4.66
N LEU A 60 17.76 -4.42 3.73
CA LEU A 60 17.37 -5.82 3.56
C LEU A 60 18.58 -6.73 3.31
N ASN A 61 19.52 -6.30 2.45
CA ASN A 61 20.74 -7.06 2.15
C ASN A 61 21.71 -7.20 3.33
N ARG A 62 21.57 -6.36 4.38
CA ARG A 62 22.40 -6.38 5.58
C ARG A 62 21.77 -7.18 6.73
N LEU A 63 20.52 -7.61 6.59
CA LEU A 63 19.84 -8.36 7.63
C LEU A 63 20.44 -9.76 7.76
N PRO A 64 20.51 -10.31 8.99
CA PRO A 64 20.88 -11.69 9.16
C PRO A 64 19.84 -12.61 8.50
N PRO A 65 20.24 -13.82 8.07
CA PRO A 65 19.29 -14.80 7.59
C PRO A 65 18.28 -15.13 8.69
N MET A 66 16.99 -15.03 8.36
CA MET A 66 15.91 -15.42 9.27
C MET A 66 15.87 -16.93 9.44
N THR A 67 15.41 -17.37 10.62
CA THR A 67 15.04 -18.77 10.81
C THR A 67 13.80 -19.12 9.98
N GLU A 68 13.61 -20.41 9.66
CA GLU A 68 12.44 -20.87 8.90
C GLU A 68 11.13 -20.50 9.59
N SER A 69 11.08 -20.62 10.92
CA SER A 69 9.90 -20.22 11.72
C SER A 69 9.62 -18.72 11.65
N GLU A 70 10.65 -17.87 11.68
CA GLU A 70 10.47 -16.41 11.58
C GLU A 70 10.00 -16.01 10.18
N SER A 71 10.56 -16.63 9.14
CA SER A 71 10.14 -16.41 7.76
C SER A 71 8.67 -16.77 7.56
N TYR A 72 8.27 -17.95 8.05
CA TYR A 72 6.87 -18.40 7.98
C TYR A 72 5.92 -17.44 8.70
N ASN A 73 6.25 -17.05 9.93
CA ASN A 73 5.43 -16.12 10.71
C ASN A 73 5.31 -14.75 10.03
N LEU A 74 6.38 -14.27 9.39
CA LEU A 74 6.37 -13.01 8.64
C LEU A 74 5.47 -13.11 7.40
N GLU A 75 5.59 -14.19 6.63
CA GLU A 75 4.76 -14.43 5.44
C GLU A 75 3.28 -14.57 5.80
N GLU A 76 2.96 -15.33 6.83
CA GLU A 76 1.59 -15.46 7.34
C GLU A 76 1.04 -14.09 7.75
N TYR A 77 1.82 -13.30 8.49
CA TYR A 77 1.43 -11.96 8.90
C TYR A 77 1.19 -11.04 7.68
N LYS A 78 2.09 -11.04 6.69
CA LYS A 78 1.96 -10.24 5.46
C LYS A 78 0.73 -10.64 4.64
N ASN A 79 0.42 -11.94 4.55
CA ASN A 79 -0.77 -12.44 3.88
C ASN A 79 -2.07 -12.06 4.61
N ALA A 80 -2.06 -12.10 5.94
CA ALA A 80 -3.18 -11.66 6.76
C ALA A 80 -3.38 -10.13 6.71
N ASN A 81 -2.29 -9.36 6.59
CA ASN A 81 -2.28 -7.90 6.62
C ASN A 81 -1.79 -7.29 5.31
N GLN A 82 -2.31 -7.79 4.19
CA GLN A 82 -2.08 -7.21 2.87
C GLN A 82 -2.45 -5.72 2.87
N LEU A 83 -1.80 -4.95 2.00
CA LEU A 83 -1.94 -3.49 1.92
C LEU A 83 -3.42 -3.04 1.93
N HIS A 84 -4.26 -3.65 1.09
CA HIS A 84 -5.68 -3.29 1.03
C HIS A 84 -6.41 -3.52 2.36
N LYS A 85 -6.08 -4.59 3.11
CA LYS A 85 -6.67 -4.87 4.42
C LYS A 85 -6.19 -3.87 5.46
N ALA A 86 -4.90 -3.54 5.45
CA ALA A 86 -4.35 -2.55 6.36
C ALA A 86 -5.01 -1.17 6.16
N VAL A 87 -5.19 -0.76 4.90
CA VAL A 87 -5.91 0.47 4.54
C VAL A 87 -7.38 0.41 4.97
N SER A 88 -8.09 -0.70 4.69
CA SER A 88 -9.49 -0.87 5.12
C SER A 88 -9.63 -0.80 6.64
N ILE A 89 -8.71 -1.40 7.39
CA ILE A 89 -8.72 -1.35 8.86
C ILE A 89 -8.56 0.10 9.35
N ASN A 90 -7.58 0.84 8.82
CA ASN A 90 -7.35 2.22 9.25
C ASN A 90 -8.49 3.17 8.84
N CYS A 91 -9.23 2.89 7.77
CA CYS A 91 -10.38 3.69 7.34
C CYS A 91 -11.74 3.19 7.87
N ALA A 92 -11.76 2.15 8.71
CA ALA A 92 -13.00 1.46 9.10
C ALA A 92 -14.00 2.38 9.83
N GLU A 93 -13.52 3.33 10.63
CA GLU A 93 -14.39 4.28 11.34
C GLU A 93 -15.09 5.25 10.38
N ILE A 94 -14.38 5.71 9.36
CA ILE A 94 -14.93 6.59 8.32
C ILE A 94 -15.90 5.80 7.43
N GLU A 95 -15.58 4.53 7.11
CA GLU A 95 -16.50 3.63 6.40
C GLU A 95 -17.78 3.38 7.21
N TYR A 96 -17.66 3.18 8.52
CA TYR A 96 -18.81 3.02 9.42
C TYR A 96 -19.72 4.26 9.40
N ASN A 97 -19.15 5.47 9.41
CA ASN A 97 -19.93 6.71 9.30
C ASN A 97 -20.66 6.85 7.96
N LEU A 98 -20.05 6.40 6.86
CA LEU A 98 -20.73 6.33 5.56
C LEU A 98 -21.91 5.35 5.60
N HIS A 99 -21.75 4.18 6.22
CA HIS A 99 -22.82 3.21 6.41
C HIS A 99 -23.98 3.78 7.24
N GLN A 100 -23.67 4.45 8.37
CA GLN A 100 -24.67 5.12 9.20
C GLN A 100 -25.44 6.19 8.42
N CYS A 101 -24.75 6.93 7.55
CA CYS A 101 -25.42 7.88 6.66
C CYS A 101 -26.40 7.16 5.72
N TYR A 102 -25.99 6.06 5.05
CA TYR A 102 -26.90 5.30 4.19
C TYR A 102 -28.12 4.72 4.94
N GLU A 103 -27.94 4.25 6.17
CA GLU A 103 -29.05 3.75 7.00
C GLU A 103 -30.10 4.84 7.27
N GLN A 104 -29.67 6.06 7.59
CA GLN A 104 -30.56 7.20 7.85
C GLN A 104 -31.40 7.62 6.63
N PHE A 105 -30.84 7.47 5.42
CA PHE A 105 -31.55 7.79 4.17
C PHE A 105 -32.36 6.61 3.62
N SER A 106 -32.13 5.37 4.09
CA SER A 106 -32.94 4.20 3.72
C SER A 106 -34.40 4.33 4.19
N THR A 107 -34.65 5.11 5.25
CA THR A 107 -35.96 5.23 5.90
C THR A 107 -36.76 6.45 5.45
N ILE A 108 -36.14 7.42 4.76
CA ILE A 108 -36.79 8.68 4.39
C ILE A 108 -36.67 8.94 2.88
N ARG A 109 -37.82 8.79 2.22
CA ARG A 109 -38.19 9.19 0.86
C ARG A 109 -37.66 10.59 0.47
N ASN A 110 -36.39 10.73 0.11
CA ASN A 110 -35.80 11.96 -0.40
C ASN A 110 -35.03 11.69 -1.70
N MET A 111 -35.74 11.86 -2.81
CA MET A 111 -35.36 11.46 -4.17
C MET A 111 -34.43 12.46 -4.89
N PHE A 112 -33.94 13.52 -4.21
CA PHE A 112 -33.36 14.70 -4.90
C PHE A 112 -32.01 15.24 -4.38
N GLN A 113 -31.32 14.54 -3.47
CA GLN A 113 -29.94 14.87 -3.11
C GLN A 113 -29.14 13.58 -3.01
N TYR A 114 -27.92 13.54 -3.56
CA TYR A 114 -26.96 12.45 -3.36
C TYR A 114 -26.67 12.34 -1.87
N PRO A 115 -27.36 11.45 -1.13
CA PRO A 115 -27.17 11.37 0.30
C PRO A 115 -25.78 10.79 0.53
N CYS A 116 -25.01 11.37 1.44
CA CYS A 116 -23.69 10.87 1.85
C CYS A 116 -22.52 11.12 0.88
N PHE A 117 -22.64 12.01 -0.13
CA PHE A 117 -21.53 12.33 -1.03
C PHE A 117 -20.26 12.81 -0.29
N LYS A 118 -20.45 13.58 0.80
CA LYS A 118 -19.35 14.04 1.65
C LYS A 118 -18.60 12.85 2.28
N GLN A 119 -19.33 11.96 2.95
CA GLN A 119 -18.78 10.77 3.61
C GLN A 119 -18.12 9.82 2.61
N GLN A 120 -18.68 9.71 1.40
CA GLN A 120 -18.09 8.91 0.33
C GLN A 120 -16.72 9.46 -0.11
N ASN A 121 -16.60 10.78 -0.22
CA ASN A 121 -15.31 11.43 -0.52
C ASN A 121 -14.32 11.28 0.64
N GLU A 122 -14.78 11.36 1.89
CA GLU A 122 -13.93 11.15 3.06
C GLU A 122 -13.35 9.73 3.09
N VAL A 123 -14.16 8.70 2.82
CA VAL A 123 -13.69 7.31 2.69
C VAL A 123 -12.65 7.19 1.58
N ARG A 124 -12.93 7.76 0.40
CA ARG A 124 -12.00 7.70 -0.74
C ARG A 124 -10.66 8.38 -0.41
N SER A 125 -10.71 9.57 0.18
CA SER A 125 -9.53 10.33 0.56
C SER A 125 -8.73 9.62 1.65
N CYS A 126 -9.38 9.02 2.65
CA CYS A 126 -8.72 8.18 3.65
C CYS A 126 -7.97 7.04 2.98
N LYS A 127 -8.64 6.27 2.11
CA LYS A 127 -8.01 5.12 1.43
C LYS A 127 -6.79 5.54 0.60
N ASN A 128 -6.88 6.65 -0.11
CA ASN A 128 -5.77 7.18 -0.91
C ASN A 128 -4.58 7.56 -0.01
N LEU A 129 -4.82 8.38 1.03
CA LEU A 129 -3.75 8.84 1.92
C LEU A 129 -3.10 7.69 2.70
N GLN A 130 -3.89 6.75 3.20
CA GLN A 130 -3.39 5.56 3.89
C GLN A 130 -2.55 4.71 2.93
N THR A 131 -3.05 4.48 1.70
CA THR A 131 -2.30 3.74 0.66
C THR A 131 -0.95 4.41 0.37
N ASP A 132 -0.96 5.73 0.19
CA ASP A 132 0.27 6.49 -0.08
C ASP A 132 1.22 6.45 1.13
N GLY A 133 0.70 6.53 2.35
CA GLY A 133 1.50 6.40 3.57
C GLY A 133 2.20 5.05 3.66
N PHE A 134 1.49 3.96 3.39
CA PHE A 134 2.08 2.62 3.34
C PHE A 134 3.10 2.45 2.23
N LYS A 135 2.90 3.09 1.07
CA LYS A 135 3.88 3.09 -0.03
C LYS A 135 5.15 3.86 0.35
N VAL A 136 5.01 5.07 0.90
CA VAL A 136 6.14 5.89 1.36
C VAL A 136 6.98 5.13 2.39
N LEU A 137 6.34 4.37 3.28
CA LEU A 137 7.04 3.57 4.27
C LEU A 137 7.51 2.19 3.79
N HIS A 138 7.32 1.84 2.51
CA HIS A 138 7.68 0.52 1.98
C HIS A 138 7.11 -0.64 2.81
N TYR A 139 5.85 -0.53 3.23
CA TYR A 139 5.22 -1.49 4.13
C TYR A 139 5.26 -2.94 3.62
N GLN A 140 5.17 -3.15 2.29
CA GLN A 140 5.24 -4.49 1.70
C GLN A 140 6.63 -5.14 1.88
N ASP A 141 7.68 -4.32 2.02
CA ASP A 141 9.06 -4.74 2.17
C ASP A 141 9.49 -4.93 3.63
N CYS A 142 8.60 -4.70 4.60
CA CYS A 142 8.93 -4.85 6.03
C CYS A 142 9.54 -6.24 6.32
N TYR A 143 10.55 -6.29 7.18
CA TYR A 143 11.41 -7.47 7.32
C TYR A 143 11.17 -8.30 8.59
N ASN A 144 10.31 -7.83 9.50
CA ASN A 144 9.82 -8.64 10.62
C ASN A 144 8.43 -8.16 11.03
N VAL A 145 7.69 -9.00 11.75
CA VAL A 145 6.30 -8.73 12.15
C VAL A 145 6.18 -7.46 12.98
N GLU A 146 7.16 -7.19 13.85
CA GLU A 146 7.17 -6.01 14.73
C GLU A 146 7.26 -4.72 13.93
N GLN A 147 8.16 -4.66 12.94
CA GLN A 147 8.32 -3.53 12.04
C GLN A 147 7.05 -3.32 11.22
N CYS A 148 6.46 -4.38 10.66
CA CYS A 148 5.21 -4.27 9.91
C CYS A 148 4.08 -3.72 10.79
N ARG A 149 3.92 -4.22 12.02
CA ARG A 149 2.92 -3.72 12.98
C ARG A 149 3.17 -2.26 13.33
N ALA A 150 4.42 -1.90 13.63
CA ALA A 150 4.80 -0.55 13.99
C ALA A 150 4.54 0.44 12.84
N MET A 151 4.85 0.06 11.59
CA MET A 151 4.51 0.87 10.41
C MET A 151 3.00 1.06 10.29
N LYS A 152 2.20 0.00 10.45
CA LYS A 152 0.73 0.09 10.40
C LYS A 152 0.17 1.06 11.42
N SER A 153 0.59 0.95 12.68
CA SER A 153 0.18 1.88 13.73
C SER A 153 0.70 3.30 13.50
N PHE A 154 1.90 3.43 12.94
CA PHE A 154 2.48 4.74 12.66
C PHE A 154 1.69 5.48 11.57
N VAL A 155 1.37 4.84 10.43
CA VAL A 155 0.57 5.47 9.36
C VAL A 155 -0.77 5.95 9.91
N ASP A 156 -1.43 5.12 10.71
CA ASP A 156 -2.70 5.46 11.35
C ASP A 156 -2.55 6.67 12.29
N SER A 157 -1.54 6.64 13.17
CA SER A 157 -1.28 7.75 14.10
C SER A 157 -0.96 9.07 13.39
N VAL A 158 -0.23 9.02 12.28
CA VAL A 158 0.12 10.20 11.48
C VAL A 158 -1.11 10.72 10.74
N PHE A 159 -1.98 9.84 10.27
CA PHE A 159 -3.27 10.23 9.70
C PHE A 159 -4.14 10.94 10.75
N VAL A 160 -4.38 10.31 11.91
CA VAL A 160 -5.21 10.88 12.98
C VAL A 160 -4.63 12.19 13.51
N LYS A 161 -3.31 12.30 13.65
CA LYS A 161 -2.64 13.53 14.07
C LYS A 161 -2.94 14.72 13.13
N ASN A 162 -2.99 14.48 11.82
CA ASN A 162 -3.11 15.54 10.82
C ASN A 162 -4.57 15.81 10.43
N PHE A 163 -5.43 14.79 10.43
CA PHE A 163 -6.81 14.87 9.93
C PHE A 163 -7.89 14.58 10.98
N GLY A 164 -7.53 14.13 12.18
CA GLY A 164 -8.47 13.66 13.20
C GLY A 164 -9.00 12.24 12.91
N GLU A 165 -9.74 11.67 13.86
CA GLU A 165 -10.26 10.29 13.78
C GLU A 165 -11.21 10.10 12.59
N LEU A 166 -12.05 11.10 12.30
CA LEU A 166 -13.04 11.03 11.22
C LEU A 166 -12.58 11.66 9.90
N GLY A 167 -11.36 12.20 9.87
CA GLY A 167 -10.77 12.78 8.66
C GLY A 167 -11.43 14.09 8.20
N GLU A 168 -10.92 15.24 8.65
CA GLU A 168 -11.22 16.54 8.09
C GLU A 168 -10.39 16.79 6.81
N LEU A 169 -10.75 16.09 5.74
CA LEU A 169 -9.95 16.00 4.51
C LEU A 169 -10.23 17.13 3.50
N SER A 170 -11.07 18.09 3.85
CA SER A 170 -11.55 19.13 2.93
C SER A 170 -10.54 20.28 2.79
N GLY A 171 -9.86 20.36 1.64
CA GLY A 171 -9.24 21.60 1.14
C GLY A 171 -8.05 22.16 1.92
N ASN A 172 -7.39 21.36 2.75
CA ASN A 172 -6.25 21.82 3.56
C ASN A 172 -4.94 21.19 3.07
N GLU A 173 -4.35 21.80 2.04
CA GLU A 173 -3.05 21.39 1.48
C GLU A 173 -1.94 21.36 2.55
N GLU A 174 -1.98 22.26 3.53
CA GLU A 174 -1.00 22.32 4.61
C GLU A 174 -1.03 21.05 5.49
N LYS A 175 -2.22 20.52 5.79
CA LYS A 175 -2.38 19.24 6.51
C LYS A 175 -1.83 18.07 5.70
N ILE A 176 -2.02 18.08 4.38
CA ILE A 176 -1.50 17.04 3.47
C ILE A 176 0.03 17.10 3.43
N ASP A 177 0.61 18.28 3.28
CA ASP A 177 2.06 18.46 3.29
C ASP A 177 2.67 18.08 4.65
N ALA A 178 1.99 18.40 5.76
CA ALA A 178 2.39 17.98 7.11
C ALA A 178 2.35 16.46 7.27
N TYR A 179 1.30 15.81 6.78
CA TYR A 179 1.16 14.35 6.75
C TYR A 179 2.35 13.69 6.02
N TYR A 180 2.67 14.15 4.82
CA TYR A 180 3.80 13.59 4.07
C TYR A 180 5.16 13.88 4.69
N ARG A 181 5.35 15.04 5.34
CA ARG A 181 6.57 15.34 6.09
C ARG A 181 6.76 14.37 7.26
N ASP A 182 5.68 14.10 8.00
CA ASP A 182 5.70 13.15 9.12
C ASP A 182 5.98 11.72 8.63
N LEU A 183 5.39 11.31 7.49
CA LEU A 183 5.69 10.03 6.85
C LEU A 183 7.17 9.89 6.45
N ASN A 184 7.76 10.93 5.86
CA ASN A 184 9.18 10.92 5.50
C ASN A 184 10.09 10.82 6.73
N HIS A 185 9.69 11.43 7.85
CA HIS A 185 10.39 11.25 9.12
C HIS A 185 10.27 9.81 9.63
N GLY A 186 9.07 9.23 9.56
CA GLY A 186 8.82 7.81 9.87
C GLY A 186 9.66 6.87 8.99
N PHE A 187 9.76 7.14 7.69
CA PHE A 187 10.59 6.36 6.78
C PHE A 187 12.04 6.29 7.28
N ARG A 188 12.62 7.43 7.66
CA ARG A 188 13.98 7.47 8.20
C ARG A 188 14.10 6.64 9.47
N TYR A 189 13.11 6.68 10.35
CA TYR A 189 13.11 5.88 11.58
C TYR A 189 13.05 4.37 11.30
N PHE A 190 12.19 3.92 10.39
CA PHE A 190 12.01 2.49 10.11
C PHE A 190 13.12 1.88 9.24
N TRP A 191 13.79 2.69 8.42
CA TRP A 191 14.73 2.23 7.41
C TRP A 191 16.17 2.75 7.58
N SER A 192 16.48 3.49 8.65
CA SER A 192 17.86 3.81 9.04
C SER A 192 18.66 2.58 9.48
#